data_AF-A0A3P8KD74-F1
#
_entry.id   AF-A0A3P8KD74-F1
#
_cell.length_a   1.000
_cell.length_b   1.000
_cell.length_c   1.000
_cell.angle_alpha   90.00
_cell.angle_beta   90.00
_cell.angle_gamma   90.00
#
_symmetry.space_group_name_H-M   'P 1'
#
loop_
_entity.id
_entity.type
_entity.pdbx_description
1 polymer ?
#
loop_
_entity_poly.entity_id
_entity_poly.type
_entity_poly.pdbx_seq_one_letter_code
_entity_poly.pdbx_strand_id
1 'polypeptide(L)' 'MRTFIKTATIASAAGVALLVAAAPAHADPDISDYARGSIGESCAGYPLGKLALERNQGFVLSCSSNGTWQIPTEP' A
#
# COMPACT_ATOMS: atom_id res chain seq x y z
N MET A 1 31.12 -38.49 -1.79
CA MET A 1 30.67 -39.90 -1.72
C MET A 1 29.15 -39.92 -1.65
N ARG A 2 28.50 -40.58 -2.63
CA ARG A 2 27.24 -41.36 -2.57
C ARG A 2 25.89 -40.62 -2.37
N THR A 3 25.21 -40.45 -3.52
CA THR A 3 23.76 -40.49 -3.83
C THR A 3 22.83 -41.08 -2.77
N PHE A 4 21.59 -40.56 -2.64
CA PHE A 4 20.35 -41.36 -2.75
C PHE A 4 19.13 -40.47 -3.12
N ILE A 5 18.54 -40.78 -4.27
CA ILE A 5 17.25 -40.31 -4.76
C ILE A 5 16.15 -41.04 -3.97
N LYS A 6 15.15 -40.33 -3.45
CA LYS A 6 13.87 -40.96 -3.09
C LYS A 6 12.71 -40.10 -3.56
N THR A 7 12.24 -40.45 -4.74
CA THR A 7 10.96 -40.08 -5.33
C THR A 7 9.84 -40.36 -4.33
N ALA A 8 9.02 -39.36 -4.02
CA ALA A 8 7.70 -39.57 -3.43
C ALA A 8 6.70 -38.72 -4.22
N THR A 9 6.15 -39.37 -5.24
CA THR A 9 4.98 -38.93 -6.00
C THR A 9 3.83 -38.63 -5.02
N ILE A 10 3.41 -37.38 -4.92
CA ILE A 10 2.13 -37.03 -4.32
C ILE A 10 1.34 -36.29 -5.40
N ALA A 11 0.73 -37.08 -6.27
CA ALA A 11 -0.43 -36.62 -7.04
C ALA A 11 -1.63 -36.66 -6.09
N SER A 12 -2.19 -35.52 -5.77
CA SER A 12 -3.53 -35.44 -5.19
C SER A 12 -4.18 -34.17 -5.69
N ALA A 13 -5.04 -34.37 -6.69
CA ALA A 13 -5.96 -33.39 -7.21
C ALA A 13 -6.85 -32.84 -6.09
N ALA A 14 -6.87 -31.53 -5.95
CA ALA A 14 -7.99 -30.81 -5.38
C ALA A 14 -8.03 -29.46 -6.08
N GLY A 15 -8.82 -29.40 -7.16
CA GLY A 15 -9.18 -28.16 -7.81
C GLY A 15 -10.00 -27.34 -6.83
N VAL A 16 -9.34 -26.45 -6.11
CA VAL A 16 -10.03 -25.39 -5.38
C VAL A 16 -10.11 -24.22 -6.34
N ALA A 17 -11.14 -24.25 -7.20
CA ALA A 17 -11.60 -23.05 -7.86
C ALA A 17 -12.25 -22.18 -6.77
N LEU A 18 -11.41 -21.45 -6.02
CA LEU A 18 -11.86 -20.31 -5.25
C LEU A 18 -12.28 -19.26 -6.28
N LEU A 19 -13.57 -19.25 -6.60
CA LEU A 19 -14.27 -18.06 -7.05
C LEU A 19 -14.17 -17.06 -5.89
N VAL A 20 -13.03 -16.38 -5.80
CA VAL A 20 -12.89 -15.19 -4.98
C VAL A 20 -13.81 -14.19 -5.64
N ALA A 21 -15.00 -14.03 -5.06
CA ALA A 21 -15.82 -12.86 -5.30
C ALA A 21 -14.90 -11.67 -5.01
N ALA A 22 -14.47 -10.99 -6.08
CA ALA A 22 -13.76 -9.73 -6.00
C ALA A 22 -14.76 -8.68 -5.53
N ALA A 23 -15.13 -8.75 -4.24
CA ALA A 23 -15.46 -7.54 -3.53
C ALA A 23 -14.22 -6.65 -3.69
N PRO A 24 -14.33 -5.40 -4.14
CA PRO A 24 -13.21 -4.50 -4.06
C PRO A 24 -12.84 -4.50 -2.58
N ALA A 25 -11.67 -5.04 -2.26
CA ALA A 25 -11.10 -4.80 -0.96
C ALA A 25 -11.03 -3.28 -0.89
N HIS A 26 -11.90 -2.69 -0.09
CA HIS A 26 -11.72 -1.36 0.44
C HIS A 26 -10.45 -1.49 1.25
N ALA A 27 -9.30 -1.41 0.55
CA ALA A 27 -7.99 -1.43 1.14
C ALA A 27 -7.93 -0.10 1.86
N ASP A 28 -8.39 -0.13 3.11
CA ASP A 28 -8.15 0.96 4.04
C ASP A 28 -6.66 1.26 3.91
N PRO A 29 -6.28 2.47 3.48
CA PRO A 29 -4.89 2.76 3.22
C PRO A 29 -4.13 2.50 4.50
N ASP A 30 -3.30 1.45 4.49
CA ASP A 30 -2.46 1.12 5.63
C ASP A 30 -1.61 2.37 5.96
N ILE A 31 -1.31 2.60 7.23
CA ILE A 31 -0.46 3.72 7.64
C ILE A 31 0.87 3.75 6.85
N SER A 32 1.34 2.59 6.38
CA SER A 32 2.51 2.44 5.51
C SER A 32 2.36 3.08 4.13
N ASP A 33 1.14 3.30 3.64
CA ASP A 33 0.88 3.97 2.36
C ASP A 33 1.03 5.50 2.46
N TYR A 34 0.92 6.05 3.68
CA TYR A 34 1.11 7.47 3.92
C TYR A 34 2.60 7.82 3.90
N ALA A 35 2.95 8.87 3.15
CA ALA A 35 4.26 9.49 3.30
C ALA A 35 4.38 10.18 4.67
N ARG A 36 5.59 10.59 5.08
CA ARG A 36 5.77 11.50 6.23
C ARG A 36 6.13 12.88 5.71
N GLY A 37 5.42 13.90 6.19
CA GLY A 37 5.64 15.28 5.80
C GLY A 37 5.14 16.27 6.84
N SER A 38 5.36 17.55 6.62
CA SER A 38 4.77 18.63 7.42
C SER A 38 4.18 19.69 6.49
N ILE A 39 3.23 20.47 6.96
CA ILE A 39 2.58 21.52 6.15
C ILE A 39 3.63 22.45 5.54
N GLY A 40 3.52 22.70 4.23
CA GLY A 40 4.40 23.59 3.49
C GLY A 40 5.74 22.97 3.09
N GLU A 41 6.10 21.78 3.59
CA GLU A 41 7.24 21.03 3.07
C GLU A 41 6.97 20.56 1.64
N SER A 42 8.05 20.39 0.87
CA SER A 42 7.94 19.89 -0.49
C SER A 42 7.44 18.44 -0.50
N CYS A 43 6.51 18.15 -1.41
CA CYS A 43 6.07 16.80 -1.76
C CYS A 43 6.64 16.35 -3.11
N ALA A 44 7.70 17.01 -3.60
CA ALA A 44 8.38 16.65 -4.85
C ALA A 44 8.84 15.19 -4.81
N GLY A 45 8.38 14.39 -5.77
CA GLY A 45 8.60 12.94 -5.81
C GLY A 45 7.37 12.10 -5.48
N TYR A 46 6.30 12.70 -4.98
CA TYR A 46 5.00 12.06 -4.78
C TYR A 46 3.98 12.55 -5.82
N PRO A 47 3.02 11.69 -6.23
CA PRO A 47 1.95 12.12 -7.12
C PRO A 47 1.02 13.11 -6.41
N LEU A 48 0.36 13.98 -7.19
CA LEU A 48 -0.69 14.86 -6.68
C LEU A 48 -1.78 14.04 -5.99
N GLY A 49 -2.28 14.53 -4.86
CA GLY A 49 -3.27 13.81 -4.07
C GLY A 49 -2.72 12.66 -3.22
N LYS A 50 -1.41 12.34 -3.29
CA LYS A 50 -0.79 11.40 -2.34
C LYS A 50 -1.01 11.93 -0.93
N LEU A 51 -1.26 11.02 0.00
CA LEU A 51 -1.48 11.35 1.40
C LEU A 51 -0.18 11.22 2.20
N ALA A 52 -0.01 12.09 3.19
CA ALA A 52 1.06 12.01 4.18
C ALA A 52 0.52 12.18 5.59
N LEU A 53 1.17 11.59 6.58
CA LEU A 53 0.91 11.84 7.99
C LEU A 53 1.78 13.01 8.47
N GLU A 54 1.17 14.02 9.08
CA GLU A 54 1.86 15.16 9.66
C GLU A 54 2.72 14.69 10.84
N ARG A 55 4.02 15.02 10.80
CA ARG A 55 5.02 14.53 11.76
C ARG A 55 4.77 14.95 13.22
N ASN A 56 4.13 16.09 13.48
CA ASN A 56 4.03 16.66 14.83
C ASN A 56 2.64 16.51 15.46
N GLN A 57 1.58 16.55 14.66
CA GLN A 57 0.19 16.67 15.11
C GLN A 57 -0.66 15.47 14.69
N GLY A 58 -0.14 14.58 13.82
CA GLY A 58 -0.76 13.30 13.51
C GLY A 58 -2.04 13.35 12.66
N PHE A 59 -2.27 14.44 11.92
CA PHE A 59 -3.34 14.51 10.92
C PHE A 59 -2.83 14.27 9.50
N VAL A 60 -3.76 14.12 8.55
CA VAL A 60 -3.44 13.80 7.16
C VAL A 60 -3.22 15.08 6.32
N LEU A 61 -2.18 15.05 5.50
CA LEU A 61 -1.86 16.03 4.48
C LEU A 61 -2.05 15.42 3.09
N SER A 62 -2.26 16.26 2.09
CA SER A 62 -2.27 15.89 0.67
C SER A 62 -1.23 16.69 -0.10
N CYS A 63 -0.60 16.06 -1.09
CA CYS A 63 0.31 16.74 -2.01
C CYS A 63 -0.49 17.62 -2.98
N SER A 64 -0.33 18.93 -2.83
CA SER A 64 -1.02 19.94 -3.63
C SER A 64 -0.32 20.20 -4.97
N SER A 65 -1.04 20.83 -5.91
CA SER A 65 -0.50 21.26 -7.22
C SER A 65 0.68 22.22 -7.10
N ASN A 66 0.80 22.91 -5.97
CA ASN A 66 1.94 23.77 -5.64
C ASN A 66 3.22 22.98 -5.27
N GLY A 67 3.17 21.65 -5.26
CA GLY A 67 4.32 20.79 -4.93
C GLY A 67 4.65 20.75 -3.45
N THR A 68 3.69 21.10 -2.59
CA THR A 68 3.84 21.12 -1.13
C THR A 68 2.74 20.32 -0.44
N TRP A 69 3.03 19.79 0.75
CA TRP A 69 2.04 19.19 1.61
C TRP A 69 1.08 20.24 2.18
N GLN A 70 -0.22 20.03 2.01
CA GLN A 70 -1.26 20.92 2.51
C GLN A 70 -2.36 20.12 3.20
N ILE A 71 -3.10 20.76 4.08
CA ILE A 71 -4.33 20.16 4.63
C ILE A 71 -5.30 19.99 3.46
N PRO A 72 -5.87 18.79 3.24
CA PRO A 72 -6.92 18.62 2.24
C PRO A 72 -8.08 19.54 2.63
N THR A 73 -8.28 20.61 1.88
CA THR A 73 -9.54 21.35 1.91
C THR A 73 -10.57 20.47 1.21
N GLU A 74 -11.65 20.14 1.91
CA GLU A 74 -12.78 19.37 1.36
C GLU A 74 -13.24 19.95 0.00
N PRO A 75 -13.77 19.11 -0.92
CA PRO A 75 -14.53 19.63 -2.06
C PRO A 75 -15.88 20.22 -1.62
#